data_AF-A0A7Y0ZDV6-F1
#
_entry.id   AF-A0A7Y0ZDV6-F1
#
_cell.length_a   1.000
_cell.length_b   1.000
_cell.length_c   1.000
_cell.angle_alpha   90.00
_cell.angle_beta   90.00
_cell.angle_gamma   90.00
#
_symmetry.space_group_name_H-M   'P 1'
#
loop_
_entity.id
_entity.type
_entity.pdbx_description
1 polymer ?
#
loop_
_entity_poly.entity_id
_entity_poly.type
_entity_poly.pdbx_seq_one_letter_code
_entity_poly.pdbx_strand_id
1 'polypeptide(L)'
;MNAEFHPATVTAKDVMLCWNPGTDQVALVRWPDKANNSRQYRSSALACYTYIHEMSFEQRKTQIFVSAMHLIARDECDPKAVHRALSGLKEYCAGCAPDMPVLAKGIELPLGNLYPEMEFSDEGASR
;
A
#
# COMPACT_ATOMS: atom_id res chain seq x y z
N MET A 1 13.14 25.07 1.78
CA MET A 1 13.57 23.66 1.78
C MET A 1 12.32 22.83 1.61
N ASN A 2 12.05 22.37 0.39
CA ASN A 2 10.88 21.56 0.09
C ASN A 2 11.25 20.11 0.38
N ALA A 3 10.53 19.49 1.32
CA ALA A 3 10.68 18.06 1.59
C ALA A 3 10.32 17.30 0.32
N GLU A 4 11.29 16.52 -0.19
CA GLU A 4 11.09 15.64 -1.34
C GLU A 4 10.03 14.58 -0.98
N PHE A 5 8.88 14.65 -1.65
CA PHE A 5 7.85 13.63 -1.60
C PHE A 5 8.43 12.31 -2.12
N HIS A 6 8.71 11.36 -1.23
CA HIS A 6 8.99 9.99 -1.63
C HIS A 6 7.68 9.31 -2.07
N PRO A 7 7.57 8.86 -3.34
CA PRO A 7 6.34 8.24 -3.82
C PRO A 7 6.10 6.88 -3.15
N ALA A 8 4.82 6.49 -3.06
CA ALA A 8 4.40 5.14 -2.70
C ALA A 8 5.29 4.09 -3.40
N THR A 9 5.86 3.15 -2.65
CA THR A 9 6.88 2.24 -3.18
C THR A 9 6.31 0.90 -3.66
N VAL A 10 5.09 0.53 -3.23
CA VAL A 10 4.46 -0.76 -3.52
C VAL A 10 3.25 -0.63 -4.45
N THR A 11 2.94 -1.70 -5.17
CA THR A 11 1.81 -1.80 -6.11
C THR A 11 0.76 -2.78 -5.61
N ALA A 12 -0.42 -2.77 -6.21
CA ALA A 12 -1.47 -3.77 -5.91
C ALA A 12 -1.10 -5.23 -6.23
N LYS A 13 0.05 -5.48 -6.88
CA LYS A 13 0.60 -6.83 -7.08
C LYS A 13 1.49 -7.30 -5.92
N ASP A 14 1.98 -6.37 -5.10
CA ASP A 14 2.95 -6.64 -4.03
C ASP A 14 2.30 -6.83 -2.65
N VAL A 15 1.05 -6.40 -2.51
CA VAL A 15 0.35 -6.35 -1.22
C VAL A 15 -1.12 -6.75 -1.36
N MET A 16 -1.64 -7.37 -0.30
CA MET A 16 -3.06 -7.54 -0.05
C MET A 16 -3.59 -6.31 0.68
N LEU A 17 -4.80 -5.88 0.34
CA LEU A 17 -5.58 -4.98 1.19
C LEU A 17 -6.36 -5.85 2.18
N CYS A 18 -6.17 -5.67 3.48
CA CYS A 18 -6.81 -6.46 4.53
C CYS A 18 -7.62 -5.55 5.46
N TRP A 19 -8.82 -5.99 5.89
CA TRP A 19 -9.67 -5.18 6.77
C TRP A 19 -10.64 -5.99 7.64
N ASN A 20 -11.17 -5.32 8.67
CA ASN A 20 -12.31 -5.77 9.47
C ASN A 20 -13.52 -4.84 9.26
N PRO A 21 -14.66 -5.36 8.75
CA PRO A 21 -15.88 -4.56 8.55
C PRO A 21 -16.35 -3.87 9.83
N GLY A 22 -16.86 -2.64 9.69
CA GLY A 22 -17.37 -1.80 10.77
C GLY A 22 -16.28 -1.17 11.66
N THR A 23 -15.00 -1.25 11.25
CA THR A 23 -13.85 -0.77 12.04
C THR A 23 -12.91 0.12 11.23
N ASP A 24 -11.93 0.73 11.90
CA ASP A 24 -10.82 1.44 11.30
C ASP A 24 -9.61 0.53 10.98
N GLN A 25 -9.72 -0.78 11.24
CA GLN A 25 -8.64 -1.73 11.01
C GLN A 25 -8.56 -2.07 9.52
N VAL A 26 -7.77 -1.29 8.79
CA VAL A 26 -7.47 -1.44 7.36
C VAL A 26 -5.96 -1.37 7.17
N ALA A 27 -5.37 -2.34 6.49
CA ALA A 27 -3.93 -2.39 6.28
C ALA A 27 -3.54 -2.98 4.92
N LEU A 28 -2.33 -2.62 4.48
CA LEU A 28 -1.65 -3.32 3.38
C LEU A 28 -0.71 -4.36 3.98
N VAL A 29 -0.88 -5.62 3.58
CA VAL A 29 -0.04 -6.75 4.02
C VAL A 29 0.75 -7.27 2.82
N ARG A 30 2.04 -7.56 2.99
CA ARG A 30 2.87 -8.11 1.90
C ARG A 30 2.28 -9.39 1.33
N TRP A 31 2.32 -9.53 0.01
CA TRP A 31 2.00 -10.75 -0.72
C TRP A 31 3.27 -11.35 -1.33
N PRO A 32 3.52 -12.67 -1.18
CA PRO A 32 2.76 -13.62 -0.36
C PRO A 32 2.92 -13.34 1.13
N ASP A 33 1.87 -13.57 1.93
CA ASP A 33 1.93 -13.38 3.38
C ASP A 33 2.63 -14.54 4.09
N LYS A 34 3.96 -14.51 4.09
CA LYS A 34 4.79 -15.53 4.74
C LYS A 34 4.78 -15.43 6.27
N ALA A 35 4.45 -14.26 6.81
CA ALA A 35 4.48 -13.98 8.24
C ALA A 35 3.11 -14.15 8.91
N ASN A 36 2.07 -14.46 8.12
CA ASN A 36 0.68 -14.62 8.59
C ASN A 36 0.12 -13.34 9.24
N ASN A 37 0.59 -12.18 8.78
CA ASN A 37 0.15 -10.86 9.23
C ASN A 37 -1.33 -10.59 8.87
N SER A 38 -1.86 -11.28 7.86
CA SER A 38 -3.25 -11.13 7.45
C SER A 38 -4.23 -11.86 8.36
N ARG A 39 -3.77 -12.76 9.24
CA ARG A 39 -4.62 -13.64 10.07
C ARG A 39 -5.64 -12.89 10.93
N GLN A 40 -5.31 -11.68 11.36
CA GLN A 40 -6.18 -10.87 12.22
C GLN A 40 -7.32 -10.16 11.47
N TYR A 41 -7.32 -10.20 10.14
CA TYR A 41 -8.32 -9.55 9.32
C TYR A 41 -9.34 -10.57 8.80
N ARG A 42 -10.59 -10.15 8.75
CA ARG A 42 -11.71 -10.96 8.25
C ARG A 42 -11.80 -10.98 6.72
N SER A 43 -11.27 -9.95 6.07
CA SER A 43 -11.39 -9.75 4.63
C SER A 43 -10.06 -9.38 3.99
N SER A 44 -9.90 -9.77 2.73
CA SER A 44 -8.71 -9.44 1.91
C SER A 44 -9.06 -9.16 0.44
N ALA A 45 -8.26 -8.32 -0.22
CA ALA A 45 -8.33 -7.93 -1.62
C ALA A 45 -6.92 -7.73 -2.23
N LEU A 46 -6.86 -7.41 -3.52
CA LEU A 46 -5.63 -7.14 -4.29
C LEU A 46 -4.79 -8.40 -4.53
N ALA A 47 -3.48 -8.39 -4.21
CA ALA A 47 -2.51 -9.35 -4.73
C ALA A 47 -2.83 -10.85 -4.47
N CYS A 48 -3.72 -11.16 -3.53
CA CYS A 48 -4.22 -12.52 -3.31
C CYS A 48 -5.16 -13.05 -4.40
N TYR A 49 -5.62 -12.19 -5.32
CA TYR A 49 -6.45 -12.57 -6.46
C TYR A 49 -5.66 -12.54 -7.78
N THR A 50 -5.67 -13.64 -8.52
CA THR A 50 -4.90 -13.79 -9.78
C THR A 50 -5.22 -12.71 -10.81
N TYR A 51 -6.48 -12.30 -10.94
CA TYR A 51 -6.89 -11.27 -11.92
C TYR A 51 -6.20 -9.92 -11.70
N ILE A 52 -5.76 -9.59 -10.47
CA ILE A 52 -5.02 -8.36 -10.17
C ILE A 52 -3.65 -8.38 -10.85
N HIS A 53 -3.03 -9.56 -11.00
CA HIS A 53 -1.74 -9.73 -11.66
C HIS A 53 -1.85 -9.57 -13.18
N GLU A 54 -3.01 -9.85 -13.74
CA GLU A 54 -3.31 -9.73 -15.18
C GLU A 54 -3.75 -8.32 -15.57
N MET A 55 -4.24 -7.52 -14.62
CA MET A 55 -4.67 -6.15 -14.84
C MET A 55 -3.51 -5.21 -15.19
N SER A 56 -3.78 -4.28 -16.12
CA SER A 56 -2.94 -3.11 -16.41
C SER A 56 -2.87 -2.15 -15.20
N PHE A 57 -1.95 -1.19 -15.23
CA PHE A 57 -1.84 -0.20 -14.16
C PHE A 57 -3.15 0.60 -13.96
N GLU A 58 -3.74 1.11 -15.04
CA GLU A 58 -5.00 1.86 -14.97
C GLU A 58 -6.17 0.98 -14.51
N GLN A 59 -6.22 -0.29 -14.92
CA GLN A 59 -7.24 -1.22 -14.42
C GLN A 59 -7.11 -1.47 -12.91
N ARG A 60 -5.88 -1.65 -12.41
CA ARG A 60 -5.65 -1.79 -10.96
C ARG A 60 -6.00 -0.52 -10.20
N LYS A 61 -5.66 0.66 -10.75
CA LYS A 61 -6.08 1.95 -10.21
C LYS A 61 -7.61 2.02 -10.08
N THR A 62 -8.36 1.73 -11.14
CA THR A 62 -9.83 1.67 -11.07
C THR A 62 -10.32 0.68 -10.02
N GLN A 63 -9.76 -0.54 -10.00
CA GLN A 63 -10.14 -1.59 -9.05
C GLN A 63 -9.89 -1.17 -7.60
N ILE A 64 -8.83 -0.41 -7.32
CA ILE A 64 -8.54 0.11 -5.97
C ILE A 64 -9.59 1.12 -5.53
N PHE A 65 -10.02 2.04 -6.40
CA PHE A 65 -11.11 2.98 -6.07
C PHE A 65 -12.44 2.25 -5.86
N VAL A 66 -12.74 1.24 -6.68
CA VAL A 66 -13.91 0.35 -6.47
C VAL A 66 -13.81 -0.35 -5.11
N SER A 67 -12.62 -0.85 -4.76
CA SER A 67 -12.39 -1.48 -3.45
C SER A 67 -12.58 -0.48 -2.31
N ALA A 68 -12.08 0.75 -2.44
CA ALA A 68 -12.29 1.81 -1.45
C ALA A 68 -13.79 2.05 -1.19
N MET A 69 -14.60 2.14 -2.25
CA MET A 69 -16.05 2.31 -2.13
C MET A 69 -16.72 1.09 -1.48
N HIS A 70 -16.26 -0.13 -1.77
CA HIS A 70 -16.75 -1.32 -1.07
C HIS A 70 -16.43 -1.27 0.42
N LEU A 71 -15.19 -0.94 0.79
CA LEU A 71 -14.78 -0.84 2.20
C LEU A 71 -15.63 0.21 2.94
N ILE A 72 -15.87 1.36 2.33
CA ILE A 72 -16.60 2.48 2.96
C ILE A 72 -18.11 2.22 3.00
N ALA A 73 -18.73 1.92 1.86
CA ALA A 73 -20.18 1.92 1.74
C ALA A 73 -20.83 0.57 2.10
N ARG A 74 -20.15 -0.54 1.81
CA ARG A 74 -20.68 -1.88 2.10
C ARG A 74 -20.20 -2.39 3.45
N ASP A 75 -18.91 -2.21 3.73
CA ASP A 75 -18.27 -2.79 4.91
C ASP A 75 -18.13 -1.79 6.07
N GLU A 76 -18.64 -0.55 5.92
CA GLU A 76 -18.69 0.48 6.96
C GLU A 76 -17.33 0.79 7.61
N CYS A 77 -16.22 0.64 6.87
CA CYS A 77 -14.90 1.01 7.35
C CYS A 77 -14.75 2.54 7.44
N ASP A 78 -13.95 3.02 8.40
CA ASP A 78 -13.60 4.45 8.51
C ASP A 78 -12.97 4.95 7.19
N PRO A 79 -13.58 5.91 6.47
CA PRO A 79 -13.05 6.44 5.23
C PRO A 79 -11.63 6.99 5.37
N LYS A 80 -11.28 7.57 6.53
CA LYS A 80 -9.93 8.07 6.78
C LYS A 80 -8.93 6.93 6.91
N ALA A 81 -9.29 5.82 7.56
CA ALA A 81 -8.45 4.63 7.64
C ALA A 81 -8.23 3.99 6.26
N VAL A 82 -9.29 3.90 5.44
CA VAL A 82 -9.19 3.42 4.06
C VAL A 82 -8.25 4.30 3.25
N HIS A 83 -8.41 5.62 3.29
CA HIS A 83 -7.53 6.56 2.60
C HIS A 83 -6.07 6.43 3.06
N ARG A 84 -5.83 6.34 4.38
CA ARG A 84 -4.48 6.12 4.95
C ARG A 84 -3.83 4.84 4.43
N ALA A 85 -4.55 3.73 4.46
CA ALA A 85 -4.02 2.45 3.99
C ALA A 85 -3.72 2.49 2.48
N LEU A 86 -4.66 2.98 1.67
CA LEU A 86 -4.51 3.01 0.22
C LEU A 86 -3.46 4.02 -0.27
N SER A 87 -3.14 5.04 0.52
CA SER A 87 -2.02 5.97 0.25
C SER A 87 -0.65 5.28 0.15
N GLY A 88 -0.54 4.02 0.59
CA GLY A 88 0.64 3.19 0.36
C GLY A 88 0.79 2.63 -1.05
N LEU A 89 -0.25 2.72 -1.90
CA LEU A 89 -0.26 2.16 -3.27
C LEU A 89 0.05 3.20 -4.33
N LYS A 90 0.98 2.88 -5.25
CA LYS A 90 1.27 3.72 -6.43
C LYS A 90 0.02 4.04 -7.24
N GLU A 91 -0.80 3.04 -7.49
CA GLU A 91 -2.02 3.18 -8.29
C GLU A 91 -3.04 4.13 -7.66
N TYR A 92 -3.18 4.11 -6.33
CA TYR A 92 -4.11 5.00 -5.62
C TYR A 92 -3.62 6.45 -5.70
N CYS A 93 -2.34 6.68 -5.37
CA CYS A 93 -1.73 8.00 -5.41
C CYS A 93 -1.77 8.61 -6.82
N ALA A 94 -1.58 7.80 -7.87
CA ALA A 94 -1.70 8.24 -9.27
C ALA A 94 -3.14 8.59 -9.70
N GLY A 95 -4.15 8.28 -8.89
CA GLY A 95 -5.52 8.72 -9.08
C GLY A 95 -5.95 9.87 -8.18
N CYS A 96 -5.15 10.22 -7.17
CA CYS A 96 -5.42 11.33 -6.27
C CYS A 96 -5.08 12.68 -6.92
N ALA A 97 -5.76 13.73 -6.47
CA ALA A 97 -5.42 15.10 -6.86
C ALA A 97 -4.03 15.48 -6.32
N PRO A 98 -3.26 16.35 -7.01
CA PRO A 98 -1.90 16.71 -6.60
C PRO A 98 -1.79 17.37 -5.22
N ASP A 99 -2.85 18.04 -4.78
CA ASP A 99 -2.98 18.74 -3.50
C ASP A 99 -3.56 17.86 -2.39
N MET A 100 -3.91 16.62 -2.69
CA MET A 100 -4.38 15.68 -1.69
C MET A 100 -3.21 15.32 -0.75
N PRO A 101 -3.37 15.43 0.57
CA PRO A 101 -2.34 15.03 1.52
C PRO A 101 -2.20 13.50 1.50
N VAL A 102 -1.34 12.99 0.63
CA VAL A 102 -0.90 11.60 0.68
C VAL A 102 -0.07 11.48 1.95
N LEU A 103 -0.54 10.72 2.93
CA LEU A 103 0.21 10.47 4.16
C LEU A 103 1.38 9.52 3.83
N ALA A 104 2.44 10.09 3.23
CA ALA A 104 3.76 9.51 3.17
C ALA A 104 4.42 9.66 4.55
N LYS A 105 3.79 9.12 5.60
CA LYS A 105 4.51 8.80 6.83
C LYS A 105 4.55 7.30 6.88
N GLY A 106 5.77 6.79 6.75
CA GLY A 106 6.09 5.37 6.65
C GLY A 106 5.09 4.53 7.40
N ILE A 107 4.33 3.74 6.64
CA ILE A 107 3.98 2.43 7.15
C ILE A 107 5.34 1.78 7.34
N GLU A 108 5.89 1.86 8.56
CA GLU A 108 6.81 0.86 9.06
C GLU A 108 6.03 -0.45 8.99
N LEU A 109 6.00 -1.05 7.80
CA LEU A 109 6.03 -2.49 7.73
C LEU A 109 7.16 -2.88 8.67
N PRO A 110 7.03 -3.90 9.53
CA PRO A 110 8.18 -4.43 10.25
C PRO A 110 9.20 -4.91 9.21
N LEU A 111 10.05 -3.99 8.75
CA LEU A 111 11.14 -4.16 7.80
C LEU A 111 12.32 -4.67 8.62
N GLY A 112 12.10 -5.80 9.29
CA GLY A 112 13.14 -6.42 10.10
C GLY A 112 14.22 -7.09 9.26
N ASN A 113 14.04 -7.35 7.95
CA ASN A 113 14.93 -8.25 7.20
C ASN A 113 15.02 -8.04 5.67
N LEU A 114 14.72 -6.87 5.12
CA LEU A 114 14.66 -6.70 3.65
C LEU A 114 15.80 -5.91 2.99
N TYR A 115 16.82 -5.52 3.76
CA TYR A 115 18.10 -5.11 3.20
C TYR A 115 19.21 -5.68 4.09
N PRO A 116 19.91 -6.77 3.72
CA PRO A 116 21.28 -6.92 4.18
C PRO A 116 22.02 -5.69 3.66
N GLU A 117 22.74 -5.02 4.55
CA GLU A 117 23.46 -3.77 4.34
C GLU A 117 24.12 -3.74 2.96
N MET A 118 23.56 -2.96 2.02
CA MET A 118 24.33 -2.51 0.88
C MET A 118 25.27 -1.45 1.42
N GLU A 119 26.47 -1.87 1.81
CA GLU A 119 27.61 -0.98 1.99
C GLU A 119 27.78 -0.20 0.69
N PHE A 120 27.43 1.09 0.71
CA PHE A 120 27.93 2.02 -0.28
C PHE A 120 29.40 2.24 0.04
N SER A 121 30.29 1.60 -0.73
CA SER A 121 31.73 1.86 -0.67
C SER A 121 32.00 3.28 -1.18
N ASP A 122 32.38 4.17 -0.27
CA ASP A 122 33.00 5.45 -0.61
C ASP A 122 34.40 5.20 -1.20
N GLU A 123 34.48 4.83 -2.47
CA GLU A 123 35.72 4.93 -3.24
C GLU A 123 35.45 5.71 -4.53
N GLY A 124 35.79 6.99 -4.50
CA GLY A 124 35.70 7.82 -5.70
C GLY A 124 35.87 9.33 -5.53
N ALA A 125 36.60 9.80 -4.52
CA ALA A 125 37.00 11.20 -4.47
C ALA A 125 38.36 11.38 -3.77
N SER A 126 39.46 11.08 -4.47
CA SER A 126 40.73 11.78 -4.25
C SER A 126 41.74 11.54 -5.38
N ARG A 127 42.17 12.68 -5.93
CA ARG A 127 43.31 12.99 -6.82
C ARG A 127 43.07 12.94 -8.32
#